data_AF-A0A959KG11-F1
#
_entry.id   AF-A0A959KG11-F1
#
_cell.length_a   1.000
_cell.length_b   1.000
_cell.length_c   1.000
_cell.angle_alpha   90.00
_cell.angle_beta   90.00
_cell.angle_gamma   90.00
#
_symmetry.space_group_name_H-M   'P 1'
#
loop_
_entity.id
_entity.type
_entity.pdbx_description
1 polymer ?
#
loop_
_entity_poly.entity_id
_entity_poly.type
_entity_poly.pdbx_seq_one_letter_code
_entity_poly.pdbx_strand_id
1 'polypeptide(L)'
;DTAGCGFDEQLNEEYRSRYNPEEFHILCEHLYQLTESLREHPSPSYALISPYREQVVHMETVVREDARLQELPLAVNTIDGFQGQEKDVVYISLVRSNRQGQIGFLSDYRRMNVAMTRARKLLVVVGDSATIGGHEFYGAFLEYVEREGAYQTAWEFMQ
;
A
#
# COMPACT_ATOMS: atom_id res chain seq x y z
N ASP A 1 -4.92 6.79 -5.01
CA ASP A 1 -6.11 7.04 -4.18
C ASP A 1 -7.26 6.14 -4.62
N THR A 2 -7.85 5.38 -3.69
CA THR A 2 -9.00 4.47 -3.93
C THR A 2 -10.35 5.09 -3.57
N ALA A 3 -10.40 6.36 -3.16
CA ALA A 3 -11.65 7.03 -2.83
C ALA A 3 -12.65 7.00 -4.00
N GLY A 4 -13.90 6.66 -3.68
CA GLY A 4 -14.98 6.57 -4.67
C GLY A 4 -15.02 5.27 -5.49
N CYS A 5 -14.03 4.38 -5.37
CA CYS A 5 -14.00 3.09 -6.09
C CYS A 5 -14.89 2.01 -5.46
N GLY A 6 -15.41 2.23 -4.24
CA GLY A 6 -16.20 1.24 -3.51
C GLY A 6 -15.38 0.10 -2.90
N PHE A 7 -14.07 0.31 -2.75
CA PHE A 7 -13.13 -0.67 -2.19
C PHE A 7 -13.19 -0.64 -0.66
N ASP A 8 -14.31 -1.09 -0.10
CA ASP A 8 -14.55 -1.07 1.34
C ASP A 8 -13.64 -2.09 2.08
N GLU A 9 -13.13 -1.69 3.25
CA GLU A 9 -12.31 -2.58 4.07
C GLU A 9 -13.11 -3.80 4.58
N GLN A 10 -12.49 -4.97 4.60
CA GLN A 10 -13.06 -6.20 5.13
C GLN A 10 -12.53 -6.48 6.55
N LEU A 11 -13.35 -7.11 7.39
CA LEU A 11 -13.00 -7.52 8.75
C LEU A 11 -12.88 -9.04 8.81
N ASN A 12 -11.71 -9.55 9.19
CA ASN A 12 -11.60 -10.91 9.66
C ASN A 12 -12.09 -10.96 11.13
N GLU A 13 -13.22 -11.63 11.36
CA GLU A 13 -13.83 -11.71 12.70
C GLU A 13 -13.01 -12.52 13.69
N GLU A 14 -12.29 -13.56 13.23
CA GLU A 14 -11.46 -14.43 14.08
C GLU A 14 -10.27 -13.66 14.65
N TYR A 15 -9.56 -12.91 13.80
CA TYR A 15 -8.35 -12.18 14.18
C TYR A 15 -8.59 -10.71 14.51
N ARG A 16 -9.84 -10.24 14.39
CA ARG A 16 -10.25 -8.84 14.63
C ARG A 16 -9.37 -7.81 13.94
N SER A 17 -8.96 -8.14 12.72
CA SER A 17 -8.02 -7.37 11.91
C SER A 17 -8.57 -7.24 10.49
N ARG A 18 -8.03 -6.31 9.73
CA ARG A 18 -8.64 -5.86 8.48
C ARG A 18 -7.72 -6.00 7.28
N TYR A 19 -8.33 -6.12 6.13
CA TYR A 19 -7.68 -6.23 4.84
C TYR A 19 -8.59 -5.60 3.77
N ASN A 20 -8.01 -5.27 2.64
CA ASN A 20 -8.69 -4.65 1.51
C ASN A 20 -8.13 -5.29 0.22
N PRO A 21 -8.81 -6.32 -0.31
CA PRO A 21 -8.37 -7.04 -1.51
C PRO A 21 -8.28 -6.13 -2.73
N GLU A 22 -9.24 -5.24 -2.90
CA GLU A 22 -9.33 -4.35 -4.05
C GLU A 22 -8.23 -3.29 -4.02
N GLU A 23 -7.91 -2.74 -2.84
CA GLU A 23 -6.74 -1.88 -2.66
C GLU A 23 -5.44 -2.62 -3.02
N PHE A 24 -5.31 -3.90 -2.63
CA PHE A 24 -4.14 -4.69 -2.99
C PHE A 24 -4.09 -5.01 -4.48
N HIS A 25 -5.24 -5.23 -5.11
CA HIS A 25 -5.30 -5.42 -6.55
C HIS A 25 -4.76 -4.20 -7.31
N ILE A 26 -5.16 -2.98 -6.93
CA ILE A 26 -4.61 -1.74 -7.53
C ILE A 26 -3.10 -1.63 -7.34
N LEU A 27 -2.62 -2.00 -6.16
CA LEU A 27 -1.19 -2.03 -5.87
C LEU A 27 -0.47 -2.97 -6.84
N CYS A 28 -1.00 -4.18 -7.05
CA CYS A 28 -0.45 -5.14 -8.01
C CYS A 28 -0.48 -4.59 -9.44
N GLU A 29 -1.56 -3.96 -9.89
CA GLU A 29 -1.65 -3.37 -11.22
C GLU A 29 -0.56 -2.31 -11.46
N HIS A 30 -0.36 -1.41 -10.50
CA HIS A 30 0.76 -0.46 -10.56
C HIS A 30 2.12 -1.18 -10.59
N LEU A 31 2.30 -2.21 -9.76
CA LEU A 31 3.54 -2.98 -9.73
C LEU A 31 3.83 -3.65 -11.08
N TYR A 32 2.83 -4.25 -11.74
CA TYR A 32 3.02 -4.86 -13.06
C TYR A 32 3.43 -3.83 -14.10
N GLN A 33 2.76 -2.67 -14.15
CA GLN A 33 3.13 -1.59 -15.06
C GLN A 33 4.56 -1.10 -14.81
N LEU A 34 4.95 -0.94 -13.54
CA LEU A 34 6.31 -0.57 -13.17
C LEU A 34 7.32 -1.63 -13.63
N THR A 35 7.07 -2.91 -13.36
CA THR A 35 7.99 -3.98 -13.75
C THR A 35 8.15 -4.10 -15.26
N GLU A 36 7.06 -3.92 -16.02
CA GLU A 36 7.12 -3.90 -17.49
C GLU A 36 7.93 -2.70 -18.01
N SER A 37 7.76 -1.53 -17.41
CA SER A 37 8.55 -0.33 -17.78
C SER A 37 10.05 -0.49 -17.50
N LEU A 38 10.43 -1.39 -16.57
CA LEU A 38 11.81 -1.64 -16.16
C LEU A 38 12.41 -2.91 -16.77
N ARG A 39 11.72 -3.57 -17.72
CA ARG A 39 12.14 -4.89 -18.25
C ARG A 39 13.54 -4.95 -18.87
N GLU A 40 14.06 -3.81 -19.33
CA GLU A 40 15.42 -3.70 -19.91
C GLU A 40 16.50 -3.33 -18.87
N HIS A 41 16.10 -3.21 -17.60
CA HIS A 41 16.96 -2.82 -16.49
C HIS A 41 17.03 -3.93 -15.41
N PRO A 42 18.09 -3.94 -14.57
CA PRO A 42 18.14 -4.83 -13.42
C PRO A 42 16.94 -4.60 -12.51
N SER A 43 16.25 -5.69 -12.14
CA SER A 43 15.09 -5.62 -11.27
C SER A 43 15.46 -5.01 -9.91
N PRO A 44 14.84 -3.90 -9.50
CA PRO A 44 15.09 -3.31 -8.18
C PRO A 44 14.51 -4.22 -7.09
N SER A 45 14.96 -4.02 -5.86
CA SER A 45 14.40 -4.74 -4.72
C SER A 45 13.06 -4.12 -4.27
N TYR A 46 12.06 -4.96 -3.98
CA TYR A 46 10.70 -4.51 -3.65
C TYR A 46 10.31 -4.91 -2.22
N ALA A 47 9.46 -4.10 -1.57
CA ALA A 47 8.69 -4.50 -0.40
C ALA A 47 7.23 -4.10 -0.51
N LEU A 48 6.34 -5.02 -0.13
CA LEU A 48 4.90 -4.78 0.07
C LEU A 48 4.65 -4.78 1.58
N ILE A 49 4.23 -3.64 2.11
CA ILE A 49 4.01 -3.50 3.55
C ILE A 49 2.63 -2.97 3.88
N SER A 50 2.12 -3.36 5.03
CA SER A 50 0.84 -2.86 5.56
C SER A 50 0.88 -2.76 7.09
N PRO A 51 0.14 -1.83 7.72
CA PRO A 51 -0.02 -1.82 9.17
C PRO A 51 -0.89 -2.98 9.68
N TYR A 52 -1.63 -3.66 8.80
CA TYR A 52 -2.58 -4.69 9.18
C TYR A 52 -2.06 -6.08 8.84
N ARG A 53 -2.04 -6.98 9.85
CA ARG A 53 -1.56 -8.36 9.66
C ARG A 53 -2.39 -9.16 8.66
N GLU A 54 -3.70 -8.93 8.61
CA GLU A 54 -4.58 -9.66 7.68
C GLU A 54 -4.36 -9.24 6.24
N GLN A 55 -4.06 -7.95 6.01
CA GLN A 55 -3.60 -7.50 4.69
C GLN A 55 -2.30 -8.21 4.32
N VAL A 56 -1.35 -8.35 5.24
CA VAL A 56 -0.09 -9.07 4.96
C VAL A 56 -0.33 -10.53 4.61
N VAL A 57 -1.22 -11.23 5.31
CA VAL A 57 -1.60 -12.62 4.98
C VAL A 57 -2.26 -12.70 3.60
N HIS A 58 -3.15 -11.76 3.28
CA HIS A 58 -3.76 -11.67 1.95
C HIS A 58 -2.72 -11.44 0.86
N MET A 59 -1.81 -10.47 1.04
CA MET A 59 -0.71 -10.17 0.12
C MET A 59 0.21 -11.38 -0.08
N GLU A 60 0.62 -12.06 1.00
CA GLU A 60 1.44 -13.28 0.94
C GLU A 60 0.74 -14.40 0.15
N THR A 61 -0.59 -14.49 0.24
CA THR A 61 -1.38 -15.49 -0.48
C THR A 61 -1.39 -15.22 -1.98
N VAL A 62 -1.72 -14.00 -2.37
CA VAL A 62 -1.73 -13.59 -3.78
C VAL A 62 -0.32 -13.69 -4.39
N VAL A 63 0.73 -13.25 -3.67
CA VAL A 63 2.12 -13.38 -4.14
C VAL A 63 2.53 -14.84 -4.33
N ARG A 64 2.00 -15.77 -3.52
CA ARG A 64 2.25 -17.21 -3.68
C ARG A 64 1.57 -17.80 -4.91
N GLU A 65 0.48 -17.19 -5.37
CA GLU A 65 -0.34 -17.70 -6.48
C GLU A 65 -0.03 -17.00 -7.81
N ASP A 66 0.55 -15.80 -7.80
CA ASP A 66 0.97 -15.07 -8.99
C ASP A 66 2.44 -15.31 -9.33
N ALA A 67 2.68 -16.06 -10.42
CA ALA A 67 4.02 -16.38 -10.91
C ALA A 67 4.87 -15.14 -11.24
N ARG A 68 4.27 -14.04 -11.73
CA ARG A 68 5.01 -12.80 -12.05
C ARG A 68 5.56 -12.16 -10.79
N LEU A 69 4.80 -12.19 -9.69
CA LEU A 69 5.24 -11.64 -8.40
C LEU A 69 6.34 -12.49 -7.77
N GLN A 70 6.32 -13.82 -7.97
CA GLN A 70 7.35 -14.73 -7.48
C GLN A 70 8.72 -14.54 -8.13
N GLU A 71 8.76 -14.03 -9.37
CA GLU A 71 10.01 -13.75 -10.09
C GLU A 71 10.70 -12.47 -9.60
N LEU A 72 10.02 -11.63 -8.82
CA LEU A 72 10.55 -10.38 -8.31
C LEU A 72 11.35 -10.59 -7.00
N PRO A 73 12.40 -9.79 -6.76
CA PRO A 73 13.08 -9.72 -5.46
C PRO A 73 12.23 -8.97 -4.42
N LEU A 74 11.10 -9.58 -4.07
CA LEU A 74 9.98 -9.01 -3.33
C LEU A 74 9.94 -9.54 -1.89
N ALA A 75 9.72 -8.66 -0.92
CA ALA A 75 9.41 -9.02 0.45
C ALA A 75 8.00 -8.55 0.82
N VAL A 76 7.25 -9.35 1.59
CA VAL A 76 5.92 -8.98 2.11
C VAL A 76 6.01 -8.97 3.63
N ASN A 77 5.57 -7.90 4.29
CA ASN A 77 5.67 -7.81 5.75
C ASN A 77 4.72 -6.78 6.37
N THR A 78 4.55 -6.80 7.69
CA THR A 78 3.94 -5.67 8.41
C THR A 78 4.95 -4.52 8.52
N ILE A 79 4.47 -3.30 8.78
CA ILE A 79 5.35 -2.16 9.09
C ILE A 79 6.32 -2.51 10.24
N ASP A 80 5.81 -3.09 11.31
CA ASP A 80 6.61 -3.45 12.49
C ASP A 80 7.63 -4.55 12.16
N GLY A 81 7.25 -5.57 11.37
CA GLY A 81 8.13 -6.66 10.96
C GLY A 81 9.19 -6.24 9.93
N PHE A 82 9.00 -5.09 9.28
CA PHE A 82 9.94 -4.52 8.31
C PHE A 82 10.91 -3.50 8.90
N GLN A 83 10.93 -3.34 10.23
CA GLN A 83 11.80 -2.36 10.89
C GLN A 83 13.29 -2.63 10.62
N GLY A 84 14.02 -1.56 10.29
CA GLY A 84 15.47 -1.63 10.01
C GLY A 84 15.84 -2.21 8.64
N GLN A 85 14.86 -2.59 7.82
CA GLN A 85 15.07 -3.04 6.45
C GLN A 85 14.78 -1.92 5.46
N GLU A 86 15.44 -1.92 4.31
CA GLU A 86 15.20 -0.95 3.23
C GLU A 86 15.16 -1.66 1.89
N LYS A 87 14.38 -1.11 0.96
CA LYS A 87 14.24 -1.61 -0.42
C LYS A 87 14.27 -0.45 -1.40
N ASP A 88 14.60 -0.75 -2.64
CA ASP A 88 14.61 0.27 -3.70
C ASP A 88 13.21 0.84 -3.90
N VAL A 89 12.21 -0.04 -3.96
CA VAL A 89 10.80 0.32 -4.10
C VAL A 89 10.00 -0.23 -2.93
N VAL A 90 9.24 0.63 -2.25
CA VAL A 90 8.34 0.23 -1.16
C VAL A 90 6.91 0.61 -1.53
N TYR A 91 6.03 -0.37 -1.46
CA TYR A 91 4.60 -0.21 -1.57
C TYR A 91 3.95 -0.32 -0.20
N ILE A 92 3.06 0.60 0.13
CA ILE A 92 2.32 0.63 1.40
C ILE A 92 0.83 0.55 1.12
N SER A 93 0.18 -0.50 1.62
CA SER A 93 -1.27 -0.64 1.63
C SER A 93 -1.83 -0.16 2.99
N LEU A 94 -2.62 0.91 2.98
CA LEU A 94 -3.19 1.54 4.16
C LEU A 94 -4.45 0.83 4.68
N VAL A 95 -5.14 0.06 3.82
CA VAL A 95 -6.32 -0.79 4.11
C VAL A 95 -7.61 -0.02 4.42
N ARG A 96 -7.51 1.10 5.14
CA ARG A 96 -8.66 1.79 5.71
C ARG A 96 -9.49 2.47 4.64
N SER A 97 -10.73 2.00 4.51
CA SER A 97 -11.74 2.51 3.58
C SER A 97 -13.12 2.25 4.16
N ASN A 98 -13.75 3.29 4.71
CA ASN A 98 -15.06 3.20 5.37
C ASN A 98 -15.75 4.57 5.48
N ARG A 99 -17.08 4.55 5.47
CA ARG A 99 -17.93 5.75 5.52
C ARG A 99 -17.81 6.57 6.81
N GLN A 100 -17.24 6.00 7.86
CA GLN A 100 -17.11 6.66 9.17
C GLN A 100 -15.81 7.47 9.30
N GLY A 101 -14.90 7.42 8.33
CA GLY A 101 -13.59 8.08 8.42
C GLY A 101 -12.71 7.49 9.53
N GLN A 102 -12.96 6.23 9.90
CA GLN A 102 -12.19 5.54 10.94
C GLN A 102 -10.87 5.05 10.38
N ILE A 103 -9.76 5.48 10.97
CA ILE A 103 -8.41 5.13 10.49
C ILE A 103 -7.69 4.08 11.35
N GLY A 104 -8.21 3.75 12.54
CA GLY A 104 -7.66 2.68 13.39
C GLY A 104 -6.15 2.82 13.66
N PHE A 105 -5.37 1.79 13.35
CA PHE A 105 -3.92 1.73 13.59
C PHE A 105 -3.13 2.79 12.83
N LEU A 106 -3.69 3.37 11.77
CA LEU A 106 -3.08 4.48 11.04
C LEU A 106 -2.95 5.75 11.88
N SER A 107 -3.70 5.87 12.99
CA SER A 107 -3.58 7.02 13.91
C SER A 107 -2.18 7.15 14.55
N ASP A 108 -1.40 6.06 14.64
CA ASP A 108 0.00 6.14 15.06
C ASP A 108 0.92 6.49 13.87
N TYR A 109 0.95 7.78 13.52
CA TYR A 109 1.75 8.31 12.41
C TYR A 109 3.26 8.04 12.54
N ARG A 110 3.77 7.70 13.74
CA ARG A 110 5.19 7.36 13.93
C ARG A 110 5.55 6.08 13.19
N ARG A 111 4.65 5.09 13.19
CA ARG A 111 4.81 3.86 12.40
C ARG A 111 4.83 4.20 10.91
N MET A 112 4.00 5.15 10.51
CA MET A 112 3.93 5.60 9.13
C MET A 112 5.22 6.31 8.69
N ASN A 113 5.79 7.20 9.51
CA ASN A 113 7.08 7.83 9.25
C ASN A 113 8.20 6.80 9.07
N VAL A 114 8.23 5.76 9.92
CA VAL A 114 9.21 4.67 9.79
C VAL A 114 9.03 3.97 8.45
N ALA A 115 7.79 3.60 8.09
CA ALA A 115 7.49 2.88 6.85
C ALA A 115 7.81 3.70 5.59
N MET A 116 7.47 4.99 5.56
CA MET A 116 7.72 5.88 4.41
C MET A 116 9.23 6.07 4.15
N THR A 117 10.06 6.02 5.18
CA THR A 117 11.52 6.16 5.07
C THR A 117 12.24 4.86 4.69
N ARG A 118 11.52 3.76 4.42
CA ARG A 118 12.12 2.49 4.01
C ARG A 118 12.43 2.41 2.50
N ALA A 119 11.85 3.30 1.71
CA ALA A 119 12.08 3.41 0.28
C ALA A 119 13.39 4.14 -0.03
N ARG A 120 14.26 3.54 -0.85
CA ARG A 120 15.50 4.18 -1.31
C ARG A 120 15.33 4.95 -2.62
N LYS A 121 14.39 4.55 -3.49
CA LYS A 121 14.17 5.15 -4.81
C LYS A 121 12.73 5.56 -5.06
N LEU A 122 11.76 4.69 -4.75
CA LEU A 122 10.35 4.94 -4.98
C LEU A 122 9.51 4.47 -3.80
N LEU A 123 8.63 5.35 -3.35
CA LEU A 123 7.58 5.05 -2.37
C LEU A 123 6.23 5.15 -3.09
N VAL A 124 5.43 4.10 -3.02
CA VAL A 124 4.04 4.09 -3.49
C VAL A 124 3.14 3.81 -2.29
N VAL A 125 2.13 4.65 -2.08
CA VAL A 125 1.15 4.48 -0.99
C VAL A 125 -0.23 4.37 -1.62
N VAL A 126 -0.94 3.29 -1.29
CA VAL A 126 -2.30 3.02 -1.77
C VAL A 126 -3.25 3.07 -0.56
N GLY A 127 -4.34 3.81 -0.72
CA GLY A 127 -5.37 3.97 0.32
C GLY A 127 -6.47 4.93 -0.12
N ASP A 128 -7.50 5.02 0.72
CA ASP A 128 -8.70 5.82 0.49
C ASP A 128 -8.57 7.20 1.13
N SER A 129 -8.41 8.24 0.30
CA SER A 129 -8.29 9.64 0.70
C SER A 129 -9.54 10.14 1.43
N ALA A 130 -10.74 9.66 1.10
CA ALA A 130 -11.98 10.06 1.76
C ALA A 130 -12.04 9.53 3.21
N THR A 131 -11.41 8.39 3.47
CA THR A 131 -11.32 7.82 4.83
C THR A 131 -10.21 8.45 5.65
N ILE A 132 -9.01 8.62 5.10
CA ILE A 132 -7.84 9.06 5.87
C ILE A 132 -7.65 10.58 5.90
N GLY A 133 -8.18 11.30 4.91
CA GLY A 133 -7.88 12.73 4.69
C GLY A 133 -8.36 13.66 5.80
N GLY A 134 -9.30 13.23 6.63
CA GLY A 134 -9.74 14.00 7.81
C GLY A 134 -8.70 14.04 8.94
N HIS A 135 -7.66 13.20 8.90
CA HIS A 135 -6.61 13.17 9.92
C HIS A 135 -5.44 14.08 9.52
N GLU A 136 -5.00 14.96 10.44
CA GLU A 136 -3.99 16.02 10.19
C GLU A 136 -2.76 15.53 9.42
N PHE A 137 -2.13 14.44 9.85
CA PHE A 137 -0.96 13.87 9.19
C PHE A 137 -1.24 13.44 7.74
N TYR A 138 -2.36 12.76 7.50
CA TYR A 138 -2.68 12.22 6.19
C TYR A 138 -3.23 13.30 5.25
N GLY A 139 -3.98 14.26 5.78
CA GLY A 139 -4.38 15.46 5.03
C GLY A 139 -3.16 16.22 4.51
N ALA A 140 -2.19 16.51 5.39
CA ALA A 140 -0.94 17.16 4.99
C ALA A 140 -0.12 16.33 4.00
N PHE A 141 -0.11 15.00 4.14
CA PHE A 141 0.54 14.10 3.18
C PHE A 141 -0.14 14.14 1.80
N LEU A 142 -1.48 14.13 1.76
CA LEU A 142 -2.27 14.21 0.52
C LEU A 142 -2.04 15.55 -0.19
N GLU A 143 -2.08 16.66 0.54
CA GLU A 143 -1.77 18.00 0.00
C GLU A 143 -0.34 18.07 -0.57
N TYR A 144 0.62 17.44 0.12
CA TYR A 144 2.00 17.35 -0.36
C TYR A 144 2.08 16.60 -1.69
N VAL A 145 1.53 15.38 -1.79
CA VAL A 145 1.64 14.58 -3.02
C VAL A 145 0.90 15.21 -4.19
N GLU A 146 -0.21 15.91 -3.94
CA GLU A 146 -0.92 16.67 -4.97
C GLU A 146 -0.08 17.84 -5.49
N ARG A 147 0.54 18.61 -4.59
CA ARG A 147 1.43 19.72 -4.96
C ARG A 147 2.64 19.27 -5.79
N GLU A 148 3.21 18.12 -5.47
CA GLU A 148 4.34 17.55 -6.22
C GLU A 148 3.92 16.83 -7.51
N GLY A 149 2.61 16.79 -7.84
CA GLY A 149 2.09 16.14 -9.04
C GLY A 149 2.20 14.61 -9.02
N ALA A 150 2.31 14.01 -7.83
CA ALA A 150 2.46 12.57 -7.63
C ALA A 150 1.13 11.87 -7.26
N TYR A 151 0.03 12.62 -7.15
CA TYR A 151 -1.29 12.08 -6.86
C TYR A 151 -1.87 11.37 -8.08
N GLN A 152 -2.32 10.12 -7.91
CA GLN A 152 -3.00 9.33 -8.94
C GLN A 152 -4.26 8.69 -8.38
N THR A 153 -5.27 8.51 -9.23
CA THR A 153 -6.51 7.83 -8.86
C THR A 153 -6.48 6.36 -9.27
N ALA A 154 -7.08 5.49 -8.44
CA ALA A 154 -7.17 4.05 -8.71
C ALA A 154 -7.91 3.75 -10.02
N TRP A 155 -8.80 4.65 -10.48
CA TRP A 155 -9.44 4.53 -11.79
C TRP A 155 -8.46 4.43 -12.96
N GLU A 156 -7.23 4.95 -12.83
CA GLU A 156 -6.17 4.83 -13.84
C GLU A 156 -5.65 3.38 -13.99
N PHE A 157 -5.89 2.54 -12.98
CA PHE A 157 -5.36 1.17 -12.87
C PHE A 157 -6.46 0.10 -12.87
N MET A 158 -7.73 0.48 -12.94
CA MET A 158 -8.86 -0.44 -13.07
C MET A 158 -9.05 -0.79 -14.55
N GLN A 159 -8.33 -1.79 -15.05
CA GLN A 159 -8.48 -2.33 -16.41
C GLN A 159 -9.19 -3.68 -16.42
#